data_AF-A0A7S2QHW1-F1
#
_entry.id   AF-A0A7S2QHW1-F1
#
_cell.length_a   1.000
_cell.length_b   1.000
_cell.length_c   1.000
_cell.angle_alpha   90.00
_cell.angle_beta   90.00
_cell.angle_gamma   90.00
#
_symmetry.space_group_name_H-M   'P 1'
#
loop_
_entity.id
_entity.type
_entity.pdbx_description
1 polymer ?
#
loop_
_entity_poly.entity_id
_entity_poly.type
_entity_poly.pdbx_seq_one_letter_code
_entity_poly.pdbx_strand_id
1 'polypeptide(L)'
;DFGFIPSSAPYALAADGNEHAAKHHLGVLEGLPHTRRMRSAYFECFGAEPAFTISWKNIAVTSDYIWMGDGVAAQECLRLPDRAVEWPLPNELEGSDHVPVVAMLEVGPPTGLAPDMPEVGDADIAGSFNRLVAKWSNVGKQGSGDALKKN
;
A
#
# COMPACT_ATOMS: atom_id res chain seq x y z
N ASP A 1 -3.86 -4.14 6.48
CA ASP A 1 -2.98 -4.97 7.32
C ASP A 1 -3.03 -6.43 6.91
N PHE A 2 -1.87 -6.96 6.54
CA PHE A 2 -1.68 -8.37 6.21
C PHE A 2 -0.76 -9.09 7.20
N GLY A 3 -0.15 -8.37 8.16
CA GLY A 3 0.72 -8.94 9.19
C GLY A 3 2.01 -9.60 8.65
N PHE A 4 2.42 -9.32 7.41
CA PHE A 4 3.63 -9.89 6.82
C PHE A 4 4.52 -8.84 6.15
N ILE A 5 5.83 -9.03 6.20
CA ILE A 5 6.83 -8.11 5.62
C ILE A 5 7.17 -8.47 4.17
N PRO A 6 7.78 -7.55 3.38
CA PRO A 6 8.08 -7.80 1.96
C PRO A 6 8.99 -9.00 1.68
N SER A 7 9.83 -9.38 2.64
CA SER A 7 10.72 -10.55 2.50
C SER A 7 10.09 -11.88 2.93
N SER A 8 8.80 -11.91 3.23
CA SER A 8 8.11 -13.08 3.75
C SER A 8 7.53 -13.98 2.64
N ALA A 9 7.31 -15.26 2.94
CA ALA A 9 6.68 -16.19 2.00
C ALA A 9 5.24 -15.79 1.60
N PRO A 10 4.38 -15.28 2.51
CA PRO A 10 3.06 -14.76 2.12
C PRO A 10 3.12 -13.59 1.15
N TYR A 11 4.08 -12.67 1.31
CA TYR A 11 4.29 -11.59 0.35
C TYR A 11 4.65 -12.15 -1.03
N ALA A 12 5.61 -13.08 -1.07
CA ALA A 12 6.03 -13.70 -2.33
C ALA A 12 4.89 -14.50 -2.99
N LEU A 13 4.05 -15.18 -2.22
CA LEU A 13 2.85 -15.83 -2.74
C LEU A 13 1.88 -14.83 -3.37
N ALA A 14 1.67 -13.66 -2.77
CA ALA A 14 0.83 -12.61 -3.36
C ALA A 14 1.46 -12.01 -4.63
N ALA A 15 2.76 -11.74 -4.58
CA ALA A 15 3.50 -11.04 -5.64
C ALA A 15 3.88 -11.92 -6.84
N ASP A 16 3.98 -13.24 -6.66
CA ASP A 16 4.41 -14.19 -7.69
C ASP A 16 3.36 -15.29 -7.95
N GLY A 17 2.27 -15.34 -7.16
CA GLY A 17 1.31 -16.44 -7.21
C GLY A 17 1.96 -17.79 -6.88
N ASN A 18 1.44 -18.85 -7.50
CA ASN A 18 1.96 -20.22 -7.30
C ASN A 18 3.35 -20.44 -7.90
N GLU A 19 3.92 -19.50 -8.67
CA GLU A 19 5.28 -19.61 -9.21
C GLU A 19 6.34 -19.62 -8.11
N HIS A 20 6.14 -18.83 -7.04
CA HIS A 20 7.02 -18.86 -5.88
C HIS A 20 7.03 -20.24 -5.21
N ALA A 21 5.84 -20.81 -4.98
CA ALA A 21 5.72 -22.14 -4.41
C ALA A 21 6.31 -23.23 -5.34
N ALA A 22 6.14 -23.12 -6.66
CA ALA A 22 6.76 -24.02 -7.64
C ALA A 22 8.29 -24.05 -7.53
N LYS A 23 8.90 -22.88 -7.33
CA LYS A 23 10.36 -22.69 -7.30
C LYS A 23 10.99 -23.17 -5.99
N HIS A 24 10.26 -23.08 -4.88
CA HIS A 24 10.79 -23.36 -3.55
C HIS A 24 10.28 -24.68 -2.93
N HIS A 25 9.19 -25.24 -3.44
CA HIS A 25 8.57 -26.46 -2.93
C HIS A 25 8.20 -27.42 -4.06
N LEU A 26 9.17 -28.25 -4.47
CA LEU A 26 8.99 -29.28 -5.49
C LEU A 26 7.82 -30.21 -5.10
N GLY A 27 6.81 -30.31 -5.98
CA GLY A 27 5.70 -31.27 -5.88
C GLY A 27 4.48 -30.83 -5.06
N VAL A 28 4.43 -29.58 -4.56
CA VAL A 28 3.37 -29.14 -3.62
C VAL A 28 2.18 -28.44 -4.31
N LEU A 29 2.22 -28.23 -5.64
CA LEU A 29 1.17 -27.48 -6.34
C LEU A 29 -0.06 -28.30 -6.74
N GLU A 30 0.03 -29.63 -6.71
CA GLU A 30 -1.08 -30.50 -7.11
C GLU A 30 -2.22 -30.42 -6.09
N GLY A 31 -3.39 -29.93 -6.52
CA GLY A 31 -4.56 -29.73 -5.66
C GLY A 31 -4.64 -28.39 -4.93
N LEU A 32 -3.63 -27.51 -5.06
CA LEU A 32 -3.72 -26.14 -4.55
C LEU A 32 -4.55 -25.26 -5.50
N PRO A 33 -5.32 -24.29 -4.95
CA PRO A 33 -6.02 -23.32 -5.78
C PRO A 33 -5.02 -22.52 -6.62
N HIS A 34 -5.36 -22.31 -7.90
CA HIS A 34 -4.60 -21.40 -8.75
C HIS A 34 -4.69 -19.99 -8.19
N THR A 35 -3.58 -19.47 -7.67
CA THR A 35 -3.47 -18.07 -7.28
C THR A 35 -2.98 -17.26 -8.46
N ARG A 36 -3.61 -16.11 -8.68
CA ARG A 36 -3.13 -15.13 -9.65
C ARG A 36 -2.14 -14.21 -8.97
N ARG A 37 -1.12 -13.82 -9.72
CA ARG A 37 -0.18 -12.78 -9.32
C ARG A 37 -0.93 -11.47 -9.06
N MET A 38 -0.61 -10.82 -7.95
CA MET A 38 -1.02 -9.45 -7.65
C MET A 38 0.21 -8.52 -7.63
N ARG A 39 -0.03 -7.22 -7.77
CA ARG A 39 1.00 -6.18 -7.72
C ARG A 39 0.74 -5.26 -6.52
N SER A 40 1.78 -4.86 -5.80
CA SER A 40 1.65 -3.81 -4.78
C SER A 40 1.62 -2.44 -5.46
N ALA A 41 0.64 -1.60 -5.10
CA ALA A 41 0.54 -0.25 -5.62
C ALA A 41 1.79 0.59 -5.32
N TYR A 42 2.37 0.46 -4.11
CA TYR A 42 3.56 1.22 -3.73
C TYR A 42 4.79 0.77 -4.49
N PHE A 43 4.96 -0.54 -4.69
CA PHE A 43 6.03 -1.06 -5.54
C PHE A 43 5.90 -0.58 -7.00
N GLU A 44 4.68 -0.51 -7.53
CA GLU A 44 4.44 0.02 -8.87
C GLU A 44 4.74 1.51 -8.99
N CYS A 45 4.30 2.32 -8.03
CA CYS A 45 4.54 3.77 -7.98
C CYS A 45 6.02 4.15 -7.79
N PHE A 46 6.78 3.38 -6.98
CA PHE A 46 8.09 3.81 -6.50
C PHE A 46 9.23 2.83 -6.78
N GLY A 47 8.94 1.64 -7.30
CA GLY A 47 9.91 0.56 -7.49
C GLY A 47 10.34 -0.13 -6.19
N ALA A 48 9.72 0.21 -5.06
CA ALA A 48 10.00 -0.36 -3.74
C ALA A 48 8.79 -0.21 -2.81
N GLU A 49 8.69 -1.10 -1.83
CA GLU A 49 7.76 -0.95 -0.71
C GLU A 49 8.18 0.22 0.20
N PRO A 50 7.24 0.87 0.92
CA PRO A 50 7.59 1.91 1.88
C PRO A 50 8.50 1.34 2.98
N ALA A 51 9.22 2.22 3.68
CA ALA A 51 10.08 1.82 4.79
C ALA A 51 9.27 1.20 5.93
N PHE A 52 8.07 1.73 6.20
CA PHE A 52 7.14 1.18 7.15
C PHE A 52 5.69 1.57 6.83
N THR A 53 4.76 0.73 7.26
CA THR A 53 3.32 1.04 7.35
C THR A 53 2.79 0.88 8.77
N ILE A 54 3.55 0.20 9.63
CA ILE A 54 3.34 0.13 11.07
C ILE A 54 4.61 0.60 11.79
N SER A 55 4.45 1.45 12.80
CA SER A 55 5.52 1.82 13.71
C SER A 55 5.04 1.72 15.15
N TRP A 56 5.55 0.76 15.92
CA TRP A 56 5.21 0.63 17.33
C TRP A 56 6.44 0.23 18.15
N LYS A 57 6.69 0.96 19.23
CA LYS A 57 7.86 0.81 20.10
C LYS A 57 9.18 0.88 19.32
N ASN A 58 9.75 -0.27 18.98
CA ASN A 58 11.04 -0.43 18.29
C ASN A 58 10.90 -1.14 16.93
N ILE A 59 9.67 -1.31 16.45
CA ILE A 59 9.37 -1.96 15.18
C ILE A 59 8.91 -0.87 14.21
N ALA A 60 9.54 -0.82 13.04
CA ALA A 60 9.09 -0.06 11.90
C ALA A 60 9.21 -0.97 10.68
N VAL A 61 8.08 -1.49 10.20
CA VAL A 61 8.04 -2.44 9.08
C VAL A 61 6.84 -2.17 8.20
N THR A 62 6.90 -2.67 6.98
CA THR A 62 5.75 -2.65 6.06
C THR A 62 4.96 -3.95 6.23
N SER A 63 3.68 -3.81 6.54
CA SER A 63 2.72 -4.92 6.66
C SER A 63 1.36 -4.61 6.02
N ASP A 64 1.16 -3.39 5.54
CA ASP A 64 -0.04 -2.93 4.86
C ASP A 64 0.26 -2.73 3.39
N TYR A 65 -0.63 -3.26 2.55
CA TYR A 65 -0.46 -3.23 1.11
C TYR A 65 -1.78 -2.89 0.45
N ILE A 66 -1.71 -2.23 -0.71
CA ILE A 66 -2.82 -2.16 -1.66
C ILE A 66 -2.44 -3.11 -2.80
N TRP A 67 -3.00 -4.32 -2.78
CA TRP A 67 -2.78 -5.30 -3.83
C TRP A 67 -3.71 -5.06 -5.01
N MET A 68 -3.16 -5.09 -6.21
CA MET A 68 -3.84 -4.82 -7.47
C MET A 68 -3.81 -6.08 -8.34
N GLY A 69 -4.97 -6.42 -8.91
CA GLY A 69 -5.08 -7.46 -9.92
C GLY A 69 -4.85 -6.92 -11.34
N ASP A 70 -5.26 -7.71 -12.33
CA ASP A 70 -5.24 -7.29 -13.73
C ASP A 70 -6.27 -6.19 -14.00
N GLY A 71 -5.96 -5.31 -14.96
CA GLY A 71 -6.83 -4.18 -15.31
C GLY A 71 -6.84 -3.04 -14.28
N VAL A 72 -6.09 -3.15 -13.18
CA VAL A 72 -5.91 -2.08 -12.19
C VAL A 72 -4.48 -1.58 -12.26
N ALA A 73 -4.27 -0.28 -12.42
CA ALA A 73 -2.93 0.34 -12.39
C ALA A 73 -2.86 1.39 -11.28
N ALA A 74 -1.68 1.51 -10.65
CA ALA A 74 -1.45 2.62 -9.72
C ALA A 74 -1.01 3.85 -10.51
N GLN A 75 -1.80 4.91 -10.50
CA GLN A 75 -1.43 6.19 -11.12
C GLN A 75 -0.53 6.99 -10.20
N GLU A 76 -0.93 7.10 -8.93
CA GLU A 76 -0.23 7.89 -7.92
C GLU A 76 -0.37 7.22 -6.55
N CYS A 77 0.67 7.35 -5.72
CA CYS A 77 0.65 6.88 -4.35
C CYS A 77 1.08 8.02 -3.43
N LEU A 78 0.44 8.13 -2.26
CA LEU A 78 0.90 9.07 -1.23
C LEU A 78 2.27 8.61 -0.73
N ARG A 79 3.29 9.43 -0.91
CA ARG A 79 4.62 9.11 -0.39
C ARG A 79 4.60 9.09 1.13
N LEU A 80 4.92 7.94 1.71
CA LEU A 80 5.03 7.77 3.15
C LEU A 80 6.42 8.24 3.63
N PRO A 81 6.56 8.61 4.91
CA PRO A 81 7.85 8.99 5.47
C PRO A 81 8.87 7.84 5.38
N ASP A 82 10.13 8.16 5.03
CA ASP A 82 11.21 7.17 4.99
C ASP A 82 11.68 6.73 6.39
N ARG A 83 11.23 7.44 7.43
CA ARG A 83 11.60 7.24 8.83
C ARG A 83 10.41 7.60 9.69
N ALA A 84 10.22 6.86 10.79
CA ALA A 84 9.20 7.18 11.78
C ALA A 84 9.40 8.62 12.23
N VAL A 85 8.49 9.50 11.82
CA VAL A 85 8.59 10.93 12.06
C VAL A 85 8.31 11.11 13.55
N GLU A 86 9.37 11.34 14.31
CA GLU A 86 9.32 11.80 15.70
C GLU A 86 8.52 10.91 16.67
N TRP A 87 9.07 9.75 17.06
CA TRP A 87 8.56 8.82 18.10
C TRP A 87 7.65 7.68 17.56
N PRO A 88 7.66 6.50 18.21
CA PRO A 88 6.79 5.40 17.79
C PRO A 88 5.32 5.80 17.82
N LEU A 89 4.56 5.30 16.85
CA LEU A 89 3.12 5.47 16.80
C LEU A 89 2.42 4.47 17.76
N PRO A 90 1.17 4.73 18.19
CA PRO A 90 0.47 6.01 18.07
C PRO A 90 1.11 7.09 18.97
N ASN A 91 0.84 8.37 18.67
CA ASN A 91 1.31 9.52 19.45
C ASN A 91 0.20 10.60 19.57
N GLU A 92 0.53 11.78 20.10
CA GLU A 92 -0.46 12.86 20.32
C GLU A 92 -1.04 13.43 19.03
N LEU A 93 -0.36 13.26 17.89
CA LEU A 93 -0.78 13.73 16.58
C LEU A 93 -1.45 12.61 15.76
N GLU A 94 -1.04 11.35 15.99
CA GLU A 94 -1.45 10.19 15.21
C GLU A 94 -2.09 9.11 16.11
N GLY A 95 -3.38 8.85 15.89
CA GLY A 95 -4.17 7.95 16.73
C GLY A 95 -4.00 6.45 16.45
N SER A 96 -3.17 6.07 15.46
CA SER A 96 -2.91 4.68 15.08
C SER A 96 -1.41 4.42 15.02
N ASP A 97 -1.01 3.20 15.37
CA ASP A 97 0.32 2.64 15.12
C ASP A 97 0.60 2.37 13.63
N HIS A 98 -0.41 2.44 12.77
CA HIS A 98 -0.27 2.32 11.33
C HIS A 98 -0.36 3.68 10.64
N VAL A 99 0.46 3.86 9.60
CA VAL A 99 0.28 4.92 8.61
C VAL A 99 -0.58 4.41 7.45
N PRO A 100 -1.56 5.17 6.97
CA PRO A 100 -2.42 4.71 5.90
C PRO A 100 -1.68 4.69 4.58
N VAL A 101 -1.74 3.55 3.91
CA VAL A 101 -1.40 3.43 2.50
C VAL A 101 -2.52 4.04 1.66
N VAL A 102 -2.15 4.93 0.73
CA VAL A 102 -3.11 5.63 -0.13
C VAL A 102 -2.60 5.59 -1.56
N ALA A 103 -3.43 5.13 -2.48
CA ALA A 103 -3.16 5.11 -3.91
C ALA A 103 -4.36 5.58 -4.71
N MET A 104 -4.11 6.29 -5.80
CA MET A 104 -5.07 6.53 -6.87
C MET A 104 -4.92 5.42 -7.90
N LEU A 105 -6.00 4.68 -8.09
CA LEU A 105 -6.03 3.53 -8.97
C LEU A 105 -6.82 3.88 -10.23
N GLU A 106 -6.25 3.54 -11.38
CA GLU A 106 -7.00 3.47 -12.64
C GLU A 106 -7.56 2.07 -12.79
N VAL A 107 -8.87 1.97 -12.99
CA VAL A 107 -9.55 0.71 -13.28
C VAL A 107 -9.93 0.73 -14.74
N GLY A 108 -9.12 0.06 -15.54
CA GLY A 108 -9.42 -0.19 -16.95
C GLY A 108 -10.28 -1.45 -17.13
N PRO A 109 -10.72 -1.72 -18.36
CA PRO A 109 -11.28 -3.02 -18.68
C PRO A 109 -10.24 -4.09 -18.31
N PRO A 110 -10.65 -5.22 -17.67
CA PRO A 110 -9.75 -6.33 -17.42
C PRO A 110 -9.08 -6.71 -18.73
N THR A 111 -7.75 -6.66 -18.82
CA THR A 111 -6.99 -6.89 -20.06
C THR A 111 -7.01 -8.35 -20.53
N GLY A 112 -7.94 -9.17 -20.02
CA GLY A 112 -8.11 -10.56 -20.44
C GLY A 112 -7.50 -11.62 -19.52
N LEU A 113 -7.70 -11.52 -18.19
CA LEU A 113 -7.87 -12.74 -17.37
C LEU A 113 -9.33 -12.94 -16.86
N ALA A 114 -10.32 -12.19 -17.31
CA ALA A 114 -11.74 -12.58 -17.20
C ALA A 114 -12.61 -11.80 -18.23
N PRO A 115 -13.55 -12.44 -18.97
CA PRO A 115 -14.24 -11.78 -20.09
C PRO A 115 -15.49 -10.97 -19.74
N ASP A 116 -16.02 -11.03 -18.52
CA ASP A 116 -17.40 -10.56 -18.28
C ASP A 116 -17.52 -9.68 -17.01
N MET A 117 -17.42 -8.35 -17.13
CA MET A 117 -17.93 -7.42 -16.12
C MET A 117 -18.43 -6.07 -16.71
N PRO A 118 -19.47 -5.47 -16.12
CA PRO A 118 -20.17 -4.29 -16.65
C PRO A 118 -19.44 -2.95 -16.41
N GLU A 119 -19.81 -1.94 -17.21
CA GLU A 119 -19.23 -0.58 -17.21
C GLU A 119 -19.29 0.14 -15.84
N VAL A 120 -18.20 0.83 -15.52
CA VAL A 120 -18.00 1.60 -14.27
C VAL A 120 -18.74 2.94 -14.35
N GLY A 121 -19.54 3.25 -13.31
CA GLY A 121 -20.28 4.51 -13.18
C GLY A 121 -19.53 5.66 -12.50
N ASP A 122 -20.00 6.89 -12.76
CA ASP A 122 -19.43 8.20 -12.43
C ASP A 122 -19.32 8.53 -10.92
N ALA A 123 -18.38 7.92 -10.19
CA ALA A 123 -18.00 8.41 -8.87
C ALA A 123 -16.87 9.45 -8.98
N ASP A 124 -17.07 10.67 -8.47
CA ASP A 124 -16.03 11.73 -8.34
C ASP A 124 -15.02 11.39 -7.24
N ILE A 125 -14.21 10.37 -7.52
CA ILE A 125 -13.12 9.88 -6.66
C ILE A 125 -12.01 10.94 -6.58
N ALA A 126 -11.75 11.65 -7.68
CA ALA A 126 -10.74 12.71 -7.76
C ALA A 126 -11.02 13.86 -6.79
N GLY A 127 -12.28 14.32 -6.68
CA GLY A 127 -12.68 15.35 -5.73
C GLY A 127 -12.50 14.92 -4.27
N SER A 128 -12.77 13.65 -3.95
CA SER A 128 -12.57 13.10 -2.60
C SER A 128 -11.09 12.92 -2.24
N PHE A 129 -10.27 12.54 -3.22
CA PHE A 129 -8.82 12.43 -3.08
C PHE A 129 -8.15 13.79 -2.82
N ASN A 130 -8.51 14.83 -3.60
CA ASN A 130 -7.97 16.18 -3.41
C ASN A 130 -8.24 16.73 -2.00
N ARG A 131 -9.41 16.43 -1.42
CA ARG A 131 -9.73 16.79 -0.03
C ARG A 131 -8.86 16.05 0.97
N LEU A 132 -8.57 14.77 0.73
CA LEU A 132 -7.71 13.96 1.59
C LEU A 132 -6.25 14.44 1.53
N VAL A 133 -5.70 14.64 0.32
CA VAL A 133 -4.34 15.14 0.12
C VAL A 133 -4.16 16.52 0.75
N ALA A 134 -5.12 17.43 0.61
CA ALA A 134 -5.07 18.74 1.24
C ALA A 134 -5.08 18.64 2.78
N LYS A 135 -5.90 17.75 3.35
CA LYS A 135 -5.92 17.49 4.80
C LYS A 135 -4.54 17.02 5.28
N TRP A 136 -3.94 16.05 4.59
CA TRP A 136 -2.66 15.45 4.97
C TRP A 136 -1.48 16.39 4.78
N SER A 137 -1.48 17.18 3.70
CA SER A 137 -0.44 18.19 3.44
C SER A 137 -0.43 19.33 4.46
N ASN A 138 -1.58 19.63 5.07
CA ASN A 138 -1.70 20.68 6.09
C ASN A 138 -1.25 20.22 7.48
N VAL A 139 -1.38 18.94 7.80
CA VAL A 139 -0.84 18.36 9.06
C VAL A 139 0.69 18.49 9.09
N GLY A 140 1.37 18.26 7.97
CA GLY A 140 2.82 18.47 7.86
C GLY A 140 3.30 19.93 7.96
N LYS A 141 2.43 20.91 7.69
CA LYS A 141 2.77 22.35 7.76
C LYS A 141 2.52 22.98 9.13
N GLN A 142 1.62 22.42 9.94
CA GLN A 142 1.37 22.92 11.30
C GLN A 142 2.51 22.56 12.27
N GLY A 143 3.23 21.45 12.06
CA GLY A 143 4.40 21.09 12.87
C GLY A 143 5.65 21.95 12.62
N SER A 144 5.75 22.64 11.49
CA SER A 144 6.92 23.47 11.13
C SER A 144 6.79 24.95 11.49
N GLY A 145 5.59 25.41 11.87
CA GLY A 145 5.32 26.82 12.20
C GLY A 145 5.51 27.19 13.68
N ASP A 146 5.31 26.25 14.61
CA ASP A 146 5.34 26.54 16.04
C ASP A 146 6.73 26.40 16.69
N ALA A 147 7.68 25.76 16.00
CA ALA A 147 9.06 25.64 16.48
C ALA A 147 9.92 26.92 16.31
N LEU A 148 9.37 27.97 15.68
CA LEU A 148 10.11 29.21 15.34
C LEU A 148 9.63 30.48 16.06
N LYS A 149 8.73 30.37 17.05
CA LYS A 149 8.19 31.53 17.82
C LYS A 149 8.40 31.46 19.34
N LYS A 150 9.47 30.82 19.80
CA LYS A 150 9.96 30.99 21.18
C LYS A 150 11.46 31.25 21.17
N ASN A 151 11.82 32.52 21.03
CA ASN A 151 13.02 33.14 21.56
C ASN A 151 12.70 34.61 21.87
#